data_AF-A0A382P092-F1
#
_entry.id   AF-A0A382P092-F1
#
_cell.length_a   1.000
_cell.length_b   1.000
_cell.length_c   1.000
_cell.angle_alpha   90.00
_cell.angle_beta   90.00
_cell.angle_gamma   90.00
#
_symmetry.space_group_name_H-M   'P 1'
#
loop_
_entity.id
_entity.type
_entity.pdbx_description
1 polymer ?
#
loop_
_entity_poly.entity_id
_entity_poly.type
_entity_poly.pdbx_seq_one_letter_code
_entity_poly.pdbx_strand_id
1 'polypeptide(L)'
;MNNSGEIVRKLAAIVFTDIVDFTRLSSIDEIKALDLIDKQRELLKPIVKSYDGEWLKEMGDGLLFSFKSSIKAVDCAIEIQHITKEYDDLDLRIGIHQGDILIRDQDIFGDDVNIASRIESCSAPLGIAISHKINGDISSNPKYKTKFLLSPKFKGVKQKIDVFAIINDNLPEPNINDLKIKIEPAQNNKYHIFFGTIFSIITISLIANFFLSSDEVVKTASIYSNTNNQFSSSTNHSEDINITIRKIHDYLGQTNIESNFEALVLSQELMAFDSTQGDFIALLGLSYAQRYLLNKGNGQLMDEAIHYLVKSNENPTINKDQ
;
A
#
# COMPACT_ATOMS: atom_id res chain seq x y z
N MET A 1 -10.96 31.87 -7.03
CA MET A 1 -12.05 30.86 -7.05
C MET A 1 -11.41 29.54 -6.67
N ASN A 2 -11.66 29.07 -5.45
CA ASN A 2 -11.10 27.82 -4.94
C ASN A 2 -11.86 26.65 -5.56
N ASN A 3 -11.24 25.97 -6.52
CA ASN A 3 -11.76 24.72 -7.04
C ASN A 3 -11.35 23.61 -6.07
N SER A 4 -12.11 23.42 -4.99
CA SER A 4 -12.01 22.21 -4.19
C SER A 4 -12.38 21.05 -5.11
N GLY A 5 -11.42 20.16 -5.42
CA GLY A 5 -11.63 19.01 -6.30
C GLY A 5 -12.96 18.30 -5.99
N GLU A 6 -13.83 18.22 -6.99
CA GLU A 6 -15.17 17.67 -6.84
C GLU A 6 -15.05 16.19 -6.42
N ILE A 7 -15.70 15.85 -5.29
CA ILE A 7 -15.73 14.47 -4.82
C ILE A 7 -16.88 13.76 -5.52
N VAL A 8 -16.55 12.80 -6.36
CA VAL A 8 -17.54 11.99 -7.09
C VAL A 8 -17.66 10.62 -6.41
N ARG A 9 -18.85 10.28 -5.93
CA ARG A 9 -19.19 8.93 -5.45
C ARG A 9 -19.89 8.17 -6.56
N LYS A 10 -19.43 6.95 -6.86
CA LYS A 10 -20.15 6.05 -7.78
C LYS A 10 -20.03 4.59 -7.35
N LEU A 11 -21.07 3.83 -7.63
CA LEU A 11 -21.05 2.37 -7.54
C LEU A 11 -20.27 1.82 -8.74
N ALA A 12 -19.34 0.90 -8.49
CA ALA A 12 -18.56 0.26 -9.54
C ALA A 12 -18.22 -1.19 -9.20
N ALA A 13 -17.99 -1.99 -10.24
CA ALA A 13 -17.24 -3.25 -10.14
C ALA A 13 -15.75 -2.91 -10.17
N ILE A 14 -15.08 -3.12 -9.05
CA ILE A 14 -13.69 -2.81 -8.77
C ILE A 14 -12.88 -4.08 -9.02
N VAL A 15 -11.85 -3.99 -9.85
CA VAL A 15 -10.93 -5.09 -10.15
C VAL A 15 -9.55 -4.72 -9.64
N PHE A 16 -8.95 -5.63 -8.87
CA PHE A 16 -7.58 -5.55 -8.41
C PHE A 16 -6.79 -6.73 -8.98
N THR A 17 -5.58 -6.48 -9.48
CA THR A 17 -4.67 -7.53 -9.97
C THR A 17 -3.30 -7.40 -9.34
N ASP A 18 -2.62 -8.52 -9.13
CA ASP A 18 -1.27 -8.59 -8.57
C ASP A 18 -0.45 -9.68 -9.28
N ILE A 19 0.86 -9.49 -9.46
CA ILE A 19 1.73 -10.46 -10.12
C ILE A 19 2.20 -11.49 -9.08
N VAL A 20 2.03 -12.77 -9.39
CA VAL A 20 2.45 -13.87 -8.51
C VAL A 20 3.98 -13.86 -8.35
N ASP A 21 4.44 -13.97 -7.11
CA ASP A 21 5.86 -14.01 -6.74
C ASP A 21 6.69 -12.79 -7.19
N PHE A 22 6.05 -11.65 -7.47
CA PHE A 22 6.73 -10.44 -7.94
C PHE A 22 7.86 -9.99 -7.01
N THR A 23 7.63 -9.94 -5.70
CA THR A 23 8.64 -9.58 -4.70
C THR A 23 9.90 -10.46 -4.78
N ARG A 24 9.73 -11.74 -5.12
CA ARG A 24 10.87 -12.65 -5.30
C ARG A 24 11.62 -12.31 -6.58
N LEU A 25 10.90 -12.10 -7.69
CA LEU A 25 11.51 -11.69 -8.96
C LEU A 25 12.27 -10.38 -8.81
N SER A 26 11.67 -9.35 -8.21
CA SER A 26 12.29 -8.04 -8.03
C SER A 26 13.53 -8.09 -7.15
N SER A 27 13.60 -9.03 -6.20
CA SER A 27 14.80 -9.21 -5.35
C SER A 27 15.98 -9.86 -6.07
N ILE A 28 15.72 -10.60 -7.15
CA ILE A 28 16.72 -11.35 -7.91
C ILE A 28 17.13 -10.58 -9.18
N ASP A 29 16.18 -9.91 -9.83
CA ASP A 29 16.37 -9.20 -11.10
C ASP A 29 15.42 -8.00 -11.20
N GLU A 30 15.89 -6.84 -10.75
CA GLU A 30 15.11 -5.59 -10.73
C GLU A 30 14.74 -5.10 -12.14
N ILE A 31 15.63 -5.30 -13.13
CA ILE A 31 15.39 -4.85 -14.51
C ILE A 31 14.26 -5.68 -15.12
N LYS A 32 14.35 -7.01 -14.99
CA LYS A 32 13.29 -7.90 -15.47
C LYS A 32 11.95 -7.63 -14.79
N ALA A 33 11.96 -7.30 -13.49
CA ALA A 33 10.74 -6.93 -12.77
C ALA A 33 10.10 -5.63 -13.29
N LEU A 34 10.91 -4.61 -13.61
CA LEU A 34 10.42 -3.38 -14.23
C LEU A 34 9.86 -3.63 -15.63
N ASP A 35 10.56 -4.39 -16.46
CA ASP A 35 10.09 -4.77 -17.80
C ASP A 35 8.76 -5.54 -17.72
N LEU A 36 8.60 -6.40 -16.70
CA LEU A 36 7.37 -7.16 -16.49
C LEU A 36 6.19 -6.26 -16.10
N ILE A 37 6.41 -5.25 -15.25
CA ILE A 37 5.39 -4.23 -14.91
C ILE A 37 4.95 -3.49 -16.18
N ASP A 38 5.90 -3.04 -16.99
CA ASP A 38 5.58 -2.32 -18.23
C ASP A 38 4.86 -3.22 -19.22
N LYS A 39 5.25 -4.50 -19.31
CA LYS A 39 4.58 -5.50 -20.14
C LYS A 39 3.15 -5.76 -19.69
N GLN A 40 2.92 -5.91 -18.39
CA GLN A 40 1.60 -6.05 -17.80
C GLN A 40 0.70 -4.88 -18.21
N ARG A 41 1.19 -3.64 -18.09
CA ARG A 41 0.43 -2.43 -18.44
C ARG A 41 0.14 -2.35 -19.94
N GLU A 42 1.13 -2.68 -20.78
CA GLU A 42 1.00 -2.73 -22.24
C GLU A 42 -0.12 -3.68 -22.67
N LEU A 43 -0.19 -4.87 -22.05
CA LEU A 43 -1.19 -5.89 -22.37
C LEU A 43 -2.58 -5.55 -21.81
N LEU A 44 -2.66 -5.09 -20.55
CA LEU A 44 -3.94 -4.95 -19.85
C LEU A 44 -4.70 -3.68 -20.25
N LYS A 45 -4.02 -2.54 -20.48
CA LYS A 45 -4.69 -1.27 -20.84
C LYS A 45 -5.63 -1.38 -22.05
N PRO A 46 -5.25 -1.99 -23.19
CA PRO A 46 -6.17 -2.13 -24.33
C PRO A 46 -7.34 -3.07 -24.02
N ILE A 47 -7.11 -4.15 -23.27
CA ILE A 47 -8.17 -5.09 -22.86
C ILE A 47 -9.19 -4.36 -21.98
N VAL A 48 -8.74 -3.71 -20.90
CA VAL A 48 -9.61 -2.95 -20.00
C VAL A 48 -10.43 -1.92 -20.76
N LYS A 49 -9.81 -1.18 -21.68
CA LYS A 49 -10.51 -0.21 -22.53
C LYS A 49 -11.56 -0.86 -23.44
N SER A 50 -11.27 -2.02 -24.03
CA SER A 50 -12.21 -2.73 -24.92
C SER A 50 -13.49 -3.21 -24.20
N TYR A 51 -13.42 -3.40 -22.88
CA TYR A 51 -14.54 -3.72 -22.01
C TYR A 51 -15.15 -2.50 -21.30
N ASP A 52 -14.90 -1.28 -21.79
CA ASP A 52 -15.36 -0.01 -21.20
C ASP A 52 -14.94 0.20 -19.73
N GLY A 53 -13.75 -0.32 -19.39
CA GLY A 53 -13.15 -0.14 -18.09
C GLY A 53 -12.42 1.19 -17.94
N GLU A 54 -12.37 1.67 -16.71
CA GLU A 54 -11.64 2.87 -16.31
C GLU A 54 -10.38 2.45 -15.56
N TRP A 55 -9.22 2.83 -16.10
CA TRP A 55 -7.93 2.60 -15.46
C TRP A 55 -7.75 3.58 -14.31
N LEU A 56 -7.65 3.05 -13.08
CA LEU A 56 -7.84 3.84 -11.86
C LEU A 56 -6.51 4.16 -11.18
N LYS A 57 -5.69 3.15 -10.86
CA LYS A 57 -4.44 3.34 -10.12
C LYS A 57 -3.43 2.23 -10.44
N GLU A 58 -2.15 2.60 -10.40
CA GLU A 58 -1.01 1.70 -10.51
C GLU A 58 -0.25 1.73 -9.18
N MET A 59 0.11 0.55 -8.64
CA MET A 59 0.67 0.37 -7.30
C MET A 59 1.83 -0.64 -7.32
N GLY A 60 2.87 -0.32 -8.10
CA GLY A 60 3.92 -1.29 -8.41
C GLY A 60 3.42 -2.28 -9.47
N ASP A 61 3.40 -3.56 -9.13
CA ASP A 61 2.81 -4.68 -9.87
C ASP A 61 1.29 -4.82 -9.66
N GLY A 62 0.79 -4.18 -8.61
CA GLY A 62 -0.64 -4.07 -8.32
C GLY A 62 -1.34 -3.08 -9.26
N LEU A 63 -2.46 -3.49 -9.85
CA LEU A 63 -3.29 -2.63 -10.70
C LEU A 63 -4.72 -2.54 -10.18
N LEU A 64 -5.29 -1.35 -10.26
CA LEU A 64 -6.68 -1.06 -9.93
C LEU A 64 -7.38 -0.47 -11.15
N PHE A 65 -8.53 -1.04 -11.49
CA PHE A 65 -9.41 -0.52 -12.53
C PHE A 65 -10.86 -0.84 -12.18
N SER A 66 -11.81 -0.16 -12.83
CA SER A 66 -13.23 -0.33 -12.52
C SER A 66 -14.13 -0.34 -13.73
N PHE A 67 -15.31 -0.92 -13.56
CA PHE A 67 -16.34 -1.02 -14.58
C PHE A 67 -17.68 -0.60 -14.00
N LYS A 68 -18.55 -0.07 -14.86
CA LYS A 68 -19.96 0.16 -14.53
C LYS A 68 -20.78 -1.13 -14.46
N SER A 69 -20.25 -2.25 -14.96
CA SER A 69 -20.94 -3.53 -15.08
C SER A 69 -20.09 -4.67 -14.54
N SER A 70 -20.65 -5.47 -13.63
CA SER A 70 -20.02 -6.68 -13.08
C SER A 70 -19.73 -7.72 -14.17
N ILE A 71 -20.61 -7.85 -15.17
CA ILE A 71 -20.42 -8.75 -16.31
C ILE A 71 -19.19 -8.34 -17.11
N LYS A 72 -19.03 -7.06 -17.44
CA LYS A 72 -17.86 -6.56 -18.18
C LYS A 72 -16.56 -6.71 -17.38
N ALA A 73 -16.61 -6.48 -16.07
CA ALA A 73 -15.46 -6.71 -15.19
C ALA A 73 -15.00 -8.18 -15.21
N VAL A 74 -15.96 -9.11 -15.13
CA VAL A 74 -15.68 -10.55 -15.17
C VAL A 74 -15.16 -10.99 -16.53
N ASP A 75 -15.79 -10.56 -17.63
CA ASP A 75 -15.33 -10.89 -18.98
C ASP A 75 -13.92 -10.34 -19.27
N CYS A 76 -13.65 -9.10 -18.85
CA CYS A 76 -12.31 -8.51 -18.92
C CYS A 76 -11.29 -9.32 -18.14
N ALA A 77 -11.63 -9.75 -16.91
CA ALA A 77 -10.71 -10.53 -16.07
C ALA A 77 -10.40 -11.91 -16.68
N ILE A 78 -11.40 -12.57 -17.29
CA ILE A 78 -11.20 -13.84 -18.00
C ILE A 78 -10.26 -13.64 -19.20
N GLU A 79 -10.48 -12.59 -20.00
CA GLU A 79 -9.61 -12.28 -21.14
C GLU A 79 -8.17 -11.96 -20.70
N ILE A 80 -8.01 -11.20 -19.61
CA ILE A 80 -6.69 -10.93 -19.02
C ILE A 80 -5.99 -12.26 -18.70
N GLN A 81 -6.66 -13.18 -18.00
CA GLN A 81 -6.04 -14.47 -17.66
C GLN A 81 -5.67 -15.31 -18.89
N HIS A 82 -6.48 -15.28 -19.96
CA HIS A 82 -6.14 -15.96 -21.21
C HIS A 82 -4.88 -15.38 -21.86
N ILE A 83 -4.75 -14.06 -21.89
CA ILE A 83 -3.61 -13.40 -22.52
C ILE A 83 -2.35 -13.55 -21.68
N THR A 84 -2.41 -13.35 -20.36
CA THR A 84 -1.22 -13.33 -19.50
C THR A 84 -0.63 -14.71 -19.28
N LYS A 85 -1.44 -15.78 -19.38
CA LYS A 85 -0.98 -17.16 -19.28
C LYS A 85 0.06 -17.55 -20.35
N GLU A 86 0.09 -16.85 -21.48
CA GLU A 86 1.05 -17.08 -22.57
C GLU A 86 2.41 -16.36 -22.33
N TYR A 87 2.56 -15.61 -21.24
CA TYR A 87 3.77 -14.88 -20.90
C TYR A 87 4.42 -15.44 -19.63
N ASP A 88 5.68 -15.84 -19.76
CA ASP A 88 6.48 -16.31 -18.63
C ASP A 88 6.55 -15.23 -17.53
N ASP A 89 6.44 -15.67 -16.28
CA ASP A 89 6.47 -14.84 -15.08
C ASP A 89 5.31 -13.83 -14.92
N LEU A 90 4.32 -13.80 -15.82
CA LEU A 90 3.15 -12.90 -15.74
C LEU A 90 1.87 -13.59 -15.23
N ASP A 91 2.02 -14.51 -14.28
CA ASP A 91 0.87 -15.12 -13.62
C ASP A 91 0.18 -14.08 -12.74
N LEU A 92 -1.10 -13.78 -13.02
CA LEU A 92 -1.86 -12.81 -12.25
C LEU A 92 -2.83 -13.48 -11.27
N ARG A 93 -2.97 -12.87 -10.09
CA ARG A 93 -4.16 -13.05 -9.25
C ARG A 93 -5.10 -11.89 -9.50
N ILE A 94 -6.40 -12.18 -9.59
CA ILE A 94 -7.43 -11.15 -9.82
C ILE A 94 -8.51 -11.24 -8.75
N GLY A 95 -8.88 -10.10 -8.18
CA GLY A 95 -9.98 -9.93 -7.23
C GLY A 95 -11.02 -8.95 -7.74
N ILE A 96 -12.30 -9.31 -7.66
CA ILE A 96 -13.41 -8.45 -8.12
C ILE A 96 -14.44 -8.21 -7.00
N HIS A 97 -14.74 -6.95 -6.73
CA HIS A 97 -15.76 -6.54 -5.77
C HIS A 97 -16.68 -5.47 -6.34
N GLN A 98 -17.97 -5.47 -5.98
CA GLN A 98 -18.86 -4.35 -6.27
C GLN A 98 -19.07 -3.49 -5.03
N GLY A 99 -18.81 -2.20 -5.16
CA GLY A 99 -19.00 -1.26 -4.07
C GLY A 99 -18.85 0.19 -4.47
N ASP A 100 -18.96 1.08 -3.49
CA ASP A 100 -18.84 2.51 -3.70
C ASP A 100 -17.37 2.90 -3.76
N ILE A 101 -17.01 3.69 -4.77
CA ILE A 101 -15.72 4.37 -4.84
C ILE A 101 -15.92 5.88 -4.75
N LEU A 102 -15.04 6.54 -4.01
CA LEU A 102 -14.90 7.98 -3.93
C LEU A 102 -13.72 8.41 -4.76
N ILE A 103 -13.96 9.25 -5.75
CA ILE A 103 -12.93 9.81 -6.62
C ILE A 103 -12.78 11.28 -6.24
N ARG A 104 -11.55 11.70 -5.95
CA ARG A 104 -11.19 13.10 -5.75
C ARG A 104 -9.93 13.39 -6.55
N ASP A 105 -10.04 14.32 -7.49
CA ASP A 105 -9.00 14.63 -8.47
C ASP A 105 -8.61 13.38 -9.28
N GLN A 106 -7.54 12.68 -8.91
CA GLN A 106 -7.08 11.43 -9.52
C GLN A 106 -6.89 10.29 -8.50
N ASP A 107 -7.23 10.54 -7.23
CA ASP A 107 -7.14 9.54 -6.17
C ASP A 107 -8.49 8.90 -5.88
N ILE A 108 -8.42 7.66 -5.41
CA ILE A 108 -9.56 6.77 -5.24
C ILE A 108 -9.53 6.22 -3.82
N PHE A 109 -10.66 6.38 -3.14
CA PHE A 109 -10.83 6.02 -1.75
C PHE A 109 -12.11 5.19 -1.57
N GLY A 110 -12.14 4.38 -0.52
CA GLY A 110 -13.33 3.63 -0.13
C GLY A 110 -12.97 2.29 0.51
N ASP A 111 -13.78 1.88 1.48
CA ASP A 111 -13.62 0.58 2.11
C ASP A 111 -13.74 -0.56 1.10
N ASP A 112 -14.59 -0.39 0.07
CA ASP A 112 -14.82 -1.37 -0.98
C ASP A 112 -13.60 -1.57 -1.91
N VAL A 113 -12.72 -0.56 -2.04
CA VAL A 113 -11.43 -0.69 -2.74
C VAL A 113 -10.50 -1.65 -1.98
N ASN A 114 -10.43 -1.48 -0.65
CA ASN A 114 -9.65 -2.35 0.22
C ASN A 114 -10.22 -3.78 0.29
N ILE A 115 -11.52 -3.96 0.05
CA ILE A 115 -12.12 -5.30 -0.05
C ILE A 115 -11.70 -5.96 -1.35
N ALA A 116 -11.71 -5.24 -2.48
CA ALA A 116 -11.29 -5.79 -3.77
C ALA A 116 -9.84 -6.33 -3.72
N SER A 117 -8.90 -5.57 -3.16
CA SER A 117 -7.51 -6.01 -3.02
C SER A 117 -7.35 -7.23 -2.10
N ARG A 118 -8.20 -7.38 -1.08
CA ARG A 118 -8.17 -8.57 -0.21
C ARG A 118 -8.81 -9.79 -0.84
N ILE A 119 -9.81 -9.59 -1.70
CA ILE A 119 -10.38 -10.68 -2.48
C ILE A 119 -9.36 -11.22 -3.47
N GLU A 120 -8.53 -10.37 -4.07
CA GLU A 120 -7.44 -10.81 -4.94
C GLU A 120 -6.55 -11.84 -4.24
N SER A 121 -6.13 -11.59 -2.99
CA SER A 121 -5.29 -12.55 -2.25
C SER A 121 -5.97 -13.90 -1.95
N CYS A 122 -7.29 -13.99 -2.11
CA CYS A 122 -8.06 -15.24 -2.05
C CYS A 122 -8.06 -16.01 -3.38
N SER A 123 -7.55 -15.42 -4.46
CA SER A 123 -7.46 -16.03 -5.78
C SER A 123 -6.28 -17.01 -5.87
N ALA A 124 -6.35 -18.00 -6.75
CA ALA A 124 -5.19 -18.80 -7.16
C ALA A 124 -4.28 -17.99 -8.11
N PRO A 125 -2.99 -18.34 -8.26
CA PRO A 125 -2.22 -17.94 -9.45
C PRO A 125 -3.03 -18.24 -10.71
N LEU A 126 -3.08 -17.32 -11.67
CA LEU A 126 -3.92 -17.39 -12.87
C LEU A 126 -5.44 -17.51 -12.61
N GLY A 127 -5.89 -17.31 -11.38
CA GLY A 127 -7.29 -17.43 -10.97
C GLY A 127 -8.01 -16.10 -10.85
N ILE A 128 -9.33 -16.16 -10.69
CA ILE A 128 -10.17 -15.00 -10.42
C ILE A 128 -11.05 -15.27 -9.20
N ALA A 129 -10.90 -14.45 -8.16
CA ALA A 129 -11.75 -14.45 -6.99
C ALA A 129 -12.75 -13.27 -7.05
N ILE A 130 -13.99 -13.52 -6.64
CA ILE A 130 -15.08 -12.55 -6.72
C ILE A 130 -15.87 -12.51 -5.39
N SER A 131 -16.37 -11.34 -5.03
CA SER A 131 -17.32 -11.23 -3.91
C SER A 131 -18.70 -11.80 -4.24
N HIS A 132 -19.46 -12.12 -3.21
CA HIS A 132 -20.87 -12.53 -3.32
C HIS A 132 -21.76 -11.57 -4.12
N LYS A 133 -21.47 -10.26 -4.11
CA LYS A 133 -22.21 -9.27 -4.91
C LYS A 133 -22.02 -9.52 -6.40
N ILE A 134 -20.76 -9.63 -6.83
CA ILE A 134 -20.41 -9.96 -8.23
C ILE A 134 -20.97 -11.33 -8.61
N ASN A 135 -20.86 -12.33 -7.73
CA ASN A 135 -21.45 -13.65 -7.96
C ASN A 135 -22.97 -13.58 -8.15
N GLY A 136 -23.65 -12.78 -7.34
CA GLY A 136 -25.09 -12.52 -7.48
C GLY A 136 -25.43 -11.97 -8.86
N ASP A 137 -24.71 -10.94 -9.32
CA ASP A 137 -24.95 -10.29 -10.61
C ASP A 137 -24.79 -11.23 -11.81
N ILE A 138 -23.85 -12.18 -11.74
CA ILE A 138 -23.53 -13.10 -12.85
C ILE A 138 -24.23 -14.46 -12.76
N SER A 139 -24.79 -14.82 -11.61
CA SER A 139 -25.31 -16.17 -11.31
C SER A 139 -26.39 -16.70 -12.25
N SER A 140 -27.16 -15.80 -12.88
CA SER A 140 -28.21 -16.15 -13.82
C SER A 140 -27.70 -16.50 -15.22
N ASN A 141 -26.46 -16.14 -15.54
CA ASN A 141 -25.87 -16.38 -16.86
C ASN A 141 -25.08 -17.70 -16.85
N PRO A 142 -25.51 -18.73 -17.60
CA PRO A 142 -24.88 -20.05 -17.60
C PRO A 142 -23.46 -20.05 -18.18
N LYS A 143 -23.04 -18.95 -18.82
CA LYS A 143 -21.65 -18.72 -19.22
C LYS A 143 -20.72 -18.84 -18.01
N TYR A 144 -21.11 -18.36 -16.82
CA TYR A 144 -20.23 -18.31 -15.66
C TYR A 144 -20.46 -19.49 -14.72
N LYS A 145 -19.39 -20.20 -14.39
CA LYS A 145 -19.34 -21.19 -13.34
C LYS A 145 -18.54 -20.65 -12.18
N THR A 146 -19.12 -20.70 -10.99
CA THR A 146 -18.48 -20.21 -9.77
C THR A 146 -18.50 -21.27 -8.68
N LYS A 147 -17.51 -21.20 -7.79
CA LYS A 147 -17.38 -22.08 -6.64
C LYS A 147 -17.15 -21.25 -5.39
N PHE A 148 -17.94 -21.50 -4.34
CA PHE A 148 -17.72 -20.87 -3.04
C PHE A 148 -16.36 -21.28 -2.48
N LEU A 149 -15.59 -20.31 -2.00
CA LEU A 149 -14.27 -20.54 -1.39
C LEU A 149 -14.35 -20.44 0.12
N LEU A 150 -14.69 -19.26 0.64
CA LEU A 150 -14.71 -18.97 2.07
C LEU A 150 -15.45 -17.67 2.41
N SER A 151 -15.61 -17.41 3.70
CA SER A 151 -16.19 -16.18 4.27
C SER A 151 -15.17 -15.48 5.19
N PRO A 152 -14.13 -14.82 4.64
CA PRO A 152 -13.07 -14.22 5.44
C PRO A 152 -13.57 -13.07 6.32
N LYS A 153 -12.95 -12.91 7.50
CA LYS A 153 -13.02 -11.68 8.28
C LYS A 153 -11.87 -10.77 7.87
N PHE A 154 -12.11 -9.88 6.92
CA PHE A 154 -11.09 -8.92 6.50
C PHE A 154 -10.87 -7.84 7.57
N LYS A 155 -9.60 -7.55 7.90
CA LYS A 155 -9.23 -6.55 8.93
C LYS A 155 -9.82 -5.16 8.63
N GLY A 156 -10.64 -4.62 9.51
CA GLY A 156 -11.24 -3.29 9.29
C GLY A 156 -12.43 -3.28 8.31
N VAL A 157 -12.95 -4.44 7.92
CA VAL A 157 -14.21 -4.57 7.19
C VAL A 157 -15.26 -5.15 8.12
N LYS A 158 -16.32 -4.39 8.39
CA LYS A 158 -17.41 -4.83 9.28
C LYS A 158 -18.39 -5.79 8.60
N GLN A 159 -18.56 -5.66 7.29
CA GLN A 159 -19.48 -6.50 6.52
C GLN A 159 -18.90 -7.91 6.32
N LYS A 160 -19.75 -8.93 6.44
CA LYS A 160 -19.40 -10.30 6.05
C LYS A 160 -19.26 -10.33 4.52
N ILE A 161 -18.11 -10.78 4.04
CA ILE A 161 -17.87 -10.99 2.61
C ILE A 161 -17.73 -12.48 2.36
N ASP A 162 -18.63 -13.05 1.57
CA ASP A 162 -18.46 -14.38 1.00
C ASP A 162 -17.70 -14.26 -0.33
N VAL A 163 -16.71 -15.12 -0.54
CA VAL A 163 -15.79 -15.11 -1.69
C VAL A 163 -15.96 -16.39 -2.51
N PHE A 164 -15.97 -16.24 -3.84
CA PHE A 164 -16.13 -17.30 -4.82
C PHE A 164 -14.97 -17.26 -5.82
N ALA A 165 -14.60 -18.39 -6.40
CA ALA A 165 -13.74 -18.45 -7.59
C ALA A 165 -14.59 -18.55 -8.84
N ILE A 166 -14.14 -17.94 -9.94
CA ILE A 166 -14.60 -18.27 -11.29
C ILE A 166 -13.82 -19.50 -11.77
N ILE A 167 -14.53 -20.51 -12.24
CA ILE A 167 -13.96 -21.83 -12.63
C ILE A 167 -14.27 -22.18 -14.09
N ASN A 168 -14.49 -21.14 -14.92
CA ASN A 168 -14.63 -21.25 -16.37
C ASN A 168 -13.35 -21.75 -17.04
N ASP A 169 -13.48 -22.38 -18.22
CA ASP A 169 -12.40 -22.48 -19.23
C ASP A 169 -11.01 -22.90 -18.70
N ASN A 170 -10.97 -23.85 -17.77
CA ASN A 170 -9.75 -24.35 -17.08
C ASN A 170 -9.01 -23.31 -16.21
N LEU A 171 -9.70 -22.25 -15.77
CA LEU A 171 -9.19 -21.39 -14.72
C LEU A 171 -9.00 -22.18 -13.42
N PRO A 172 -7.88 -21.97 -12.72
CA PRO A 172 -7.52 -22.78 -11.57
C PRO A 172 -8.45 -22.53 -10.39
N GLU A 173 -8.84 -23.63 -9.74
CA GLU A 173 -9.47 -23.56 -8.44
C GLU A 173 -8.40 -23.33 -7.37
N PRO A 174 -8.58 -22.34 -6.47
CA PRO A 174 -7.66 -22.19 -5.36
C PRO A 174 -7.82 -23.32 -4.36
N ASN A 175 -6.69 -23.82 -3.86
CA ASN A 175 -6.67 -24.77 -2.76
C ASN A 175 -7.12 -24.08 -1.47
N ILE A 176 -8.28 -24.47 -0.96
CA ILE A 176 -8.91 -23.88 0.23
C ILE A 176 -7.99 -23.96 1.46
N ASN A 177 -7.14 -24.98 1.57
CA ASN A 177 -6.21 -25.10 2.69
C ASN A 177 -5.11 -24.04 2.63
N ASP A 178 -4.58 -23.76 1.44
CA ASP A 178 -3.57 -22.70 1.24
C ASP A 178 -4.17 -21.31 1.48
N LEU A 179 -5.46 -21.14 1.14
CA LEU A 179 -6.21 -19.92 1.46
C LEU A 179 -6.43 -19.75 2.97
N LYS A 180 -6.81 -20.82 3.69
CA LYS A 180 -6.96 -20.76 5.15
C LYS A 180 -5.65 -20.46 5.84
N ILE A 181 -4.51 -20.98 5.38
CA ILE A 181 -3.19 -20.64 5.95
C ILE A 181 -2.87 -19.14 5.77
N LYS A 182 -3.28 -18.54 4.64
CA LYS A 182 -3.10 -17.10 4.39
C LYS A 182 -4.12 -16.20 5.10
N ILE A 183 -5.31 -16.73 5.43
CA ILE A 183 -6.49 -15.95 5.87
C ILE A 183 -6.85 -16.19 7.35
N GLU A 184 -6.54 -17.35 7.92
CA GLU A 184 -6.41 -17.46 9.38
C GLU A 184 -5.42 -16.37 9.81
N PRO A 185 -5.68 -15.66 10.92
CA PRO A 185 -4.66 -14.77 11.44
C PRO A 185 -3.47 -15.67 11.74
N ALA A 186 -2.48 -15.67 10.84
CA ALA A 186 -1.17 -16.20 11.14
C ALA A 186 -0.83 -15.63 12.51
N GLN A 187 -0.62 -16.50 13.49
CA GLN A 187 -0.09 -16.09 14.79
C GLN A 187 1.10 -15.16 14.48
N ASN A 188 0.90 -13.87 14.76
CA ASN A 188 1.91 -12.82 14.77
C ASN A 188 2.98 -12.87 13.66
N ASN A 189 2.59 -12.95 12.39
CA ASN A 189 3.51 -12.59 11.30
C ASN A 189 3.11 -11.22 10.71
N LYS A 190 3.73 -10.17 11.26
CA LYS A 190 3.69 -8.77 10.82
C LYS A 190 4.27 -8.64 9.41
N TYR A 191 3.46 -8.87 8.38
CA TYR A 191 3.75 -8.39 7.02
C TYR A 191 2.77 -7.26 6.68
N HIS A 192 3.00 -6.11 7.29
CA HIS A 192 2.51 -4.84 6.78
C HIS A 192 3.70 -3.88 6.83
N ILE A 193 3.93 -3.18 5.70
CA ILE A 193 5.03 -2.23 5.42
C ILE A 193 6.25 -2.88 4.72
N PHE A 194 6.08 -3.31 3.46
CA PHE A 194 7.22 -3.46 2.52
C PHE A 194 7.12 -2.52 1.30
N PHE A 195 5.96 -1.88 1.05
CA PHE A 195 5.80 -0.91 -0.04
C PHE A 195 6.55 0.43 0.18
N GLY A 196 7.03 0.70 1.39
CA GLY A 196 7.68 1.98 1.73
C GLY A 196 9.21 2.00 1.54
N THR A 197 9.90 0.86 1.62
CA THR A 197 11.37 0.82 1.73
C THR A 197 12.06 0.71 0.36
N ILE A 198 11.48 -0.02 -0.59
CA ILE A 198 12.05 -0.13 -1.95
C ILE A 198 11.72 1.11 -2.79
N PHE A 199 10.50 1.67 -2.64
CA PHE A 199 10.07 2.88 -3.33
C PHE A 199 10.85 4.12 -2.86
N SER A 200 11.29 4.17 -1.60
CA SER A 200 12.15 5.24 -1.09
C SER A 200 13.59 5.14 -1.63
N ILE A 201 14.14 3.94 -1.80
CA ILE A 201 15.50 3.77 -2.35
C ILE A 201 15.56 4.16 -3.84
N ILE A 202 14.56 3.76 -4.63
CA ILE A 202 14.51 4.04 -6.07
C ILE A 202 14.27 5.55 -6.33
N THR A 203 13.41 6.19 -5.52
CA THR A 203 13.18 7.64 -5.63
C THR A 203 14.41 8.44 -5.19
N ILE A 204 15.14 8.01 -4.15
CA ILE A 204 16.39 8.66 -3.72
C ILE A 204 17.49 8.54 -4.79
N SER A 205 17.61 7.39 -5.47
CA SER A 205 18.62 7.17 -6.51
C SER A 205 18.37 8.01 -7.77
N LEU A 206 17.11 8.17 -8.17
CA LEU A 206 16.73 9.00 -9.32
C LEU A 206 16.83 10.51 -9.05
N ILE A 207 16.62 10.94 -7.80
CA ILE A 207 16.73 12.35 -7.38
C ILE A 207 18.20 12.77 -7.17
N ALA A 208 19.06 11.84 -6.75
CA ALA A 208 20.50 12.10 -6.56
C ALA A 208 21.22 12.55 -7.83
N ASN A 209 20.72 12.16 -9.01
CA ASN A 209 21.30 12.57 -10.30
C ASN A 209 20.82 13.95 -10.79
N PHE A 210 19.82 14.58 -10.15
CA PHE A 210 19.17 15.78 -10.72
C PHE A 210 19.59 17.12 -10.11
N PHE A 211 20.26 17.17 -8.94
CA PHE A 211 20.61 18.45 -8.31
C PHE A 211 21.99 18.46 -7.63
N LEU A 212 23.04 18.41 -8.45
CA LEU A 212 24.34 18.98 -8.10
C LEU A 212 24.28 20.50 -8.32
N SER A 213 24.18 21.32 -7.27
CA SER A 213 24.90 22.62 -7.18
C SER A 213 24.61 23.43 -5.89
N SER A 214 25.72 23.72 -5.20
CA SER A 214 26.10 24.96 -4.47
C SER A 214 25.30 25.46 -3.24
N ASP A 215 26.01 25.36 -2.10
CA ASP A 215 26.52 26.42 -1.20
C ASP A 215 25.58 27.47 -0.54
N GLU A 216 25.95 27.81 0.70
CA GLU A 216 25.41 28.84 1.63
C GLU A 216 24.22 28.48 2.54
N VAL A 217 24.42 27.74 3.66
CA VAL A 217 23.50 27.85 4.83
C VAL A 217 24.17 27.62 6.21
N VAL A 218 25.49 27.75 6.36
CA VAL A 218 26.21 27.47 7.64
C VAL A 218 25.91 28.49 8.77
N LYS A 219 25.02 29.48 8.58
CA LYS A 219 24.90 30.63 9.51
C LYS A 219 23.77 30.62 10.53
N THR A 220 22.82 29.68 10.50
CA THR A 220 21.59 29.78 11.33
C THR A 220 21.53 28.84 12.54
N ALA A 221 22.51 27.96 12.73
CA ALA A 221 22.48 26.92 13.78
C ALA A 221 22.86 27.41 15.20
N SER A 222 23.30 28.67 15.38
CA SER A 222 23.82 29.14 16.68
C SER A 222 22.84 29.93 17.56
N ILE A 223 21.53 29.97 17.25
CA ILE A 223 20.60 30.91 17.91
C ILE A 223 19.63 30.26 18.94
N TYR A 224 19.39 28.94 18.93
CA TYR A 224 18.28 28.38 19.72
C TYR A 224 18.65 27.32 20.79
N SER A 225 19.83 27.43 21.40
CA SER A 225 20.12 26.75 22.67
C SER A 225 19.50 27.51 23.85
N ASN A 226 18.17 27.55 23.94
CA ASN A 226 17.42 27.83 25.18
C ASN A 226 15.92 27.97 24.89
N THR A 227 15.12 26.98 25.31
CA THR A 227 13.85 27.17 26.05
C THR A 227 13.29 25.80 26.42
N ASN A 228 13.13 25.58 27.74
CA ASN A 228 12.54 24.38 28.37
C ASN A 228 10.99 24.44 28.46
N ASN A 229 10.42 23.26 28.74
CA ASN A 229 9.22 22.95 29.55
C ASN A 229 7.81 23.18 28.98
N GLN A 230 7.04 22.09 28.83
CA GLN A 230 5.84 21.72 29.63
C GLN A 230 4.97 20.65 28.92
N PHE A 231 4.69 19.52 29.59
CA PHE A 231 3.35 18.92 29.79
C PHE A 231 3.48 17.61 30.60
N SER A 232 3.22 17.59 31.91
CA SER A 232 1.95 17.31 32.63
C SER A 232 1.27 15.96 32.35
N SER A 233 1.19 15.17 33.42
CA SER A 233 0.62 13.84 33.59
C SER A 233 -0.91 13.82 33.71
N SER A 234 -1.61 12.97 32.94
CA SER A 234 -2.74 12.14 33.40
C SER A 234 -3.41 11.32 32.27
N THR A 235 -3.71 10.04 32.57
CA THR A 235 -4.58 9.03 31.91
C THR A 235 -4.07 8.32 30.64
N ASN A 236 -3.91 6.99 30.75
CA ASN A 236 -3.55 5.98 29.71
C ASN A 236 -2.29 6.27 28.88
N HIS A 237 -1.11 5.90 29.42
CA HIS A 237 0.19 6.05 28.72
C HIS A 237 0.24 5.43 27.31
N SER A 238 -0.50 4.36 27.02
CA SER A 238 -0.54 3.78 25.66
C SER A 238 -1.37 4.63 24.68
N GLU A 239 -2.36 5.37 25.17
CA GLU A 239 -3.21 6.27 24.38
C GLU A 239 -2.42 7.53 24.00
N ASP A 240 -1.64 8.08 24.93
CA ASP A 240 -0.72 9.21 24.71
C ASP A 240 0.37 8.90 23.69
N ILE A 241 0.97 7.72 23.73
CA ILE A 241 2.00 7.28 22.76
C ILE A 241 1.42 7.19 21.35
N ASN A 242 0.25 6.59 21.18
CA ASN A 242 -0.38 6.46 19.87
C ASN A 242 -0.78 7.82 19.28
N ILE A 243 -1.21 8.77 20.13
CA ILE A 243 -1.47 10.15 19.74
C ILE A 243 -0.18 10.83 19.28
N THR A 244 0.93 10.66 20.02
CA THR A 244 2.23 11.23 19.67
C THR A 244 2.78 10.67 18.36
N ILE A 245 2.71 9.35 18.14
CA ILE A 245 3.08 8.71 16.86
C ILE A 245 2.28 9.30 15.70
N ARG A 246 0.96 9.48 15.88
CA ARG A 246 0.10 10.04 14.84
C ARG A 246 0.50 11.48 14.50
N LYS A 247 0.78 12.31 15.52
CA LYS A 247 1.26 13.68 15.32
C LYS A 247 2.58 13.71 14.54
N ILE A 248 3.52 12.82 14.86
CA ILE A 248 4.79 12.71 14.12
C ILE A 248 4.51 12.38 12.65
N HIS A 249 3.64 11.41 12.34
CA HIS A 249 3.28 11.11 10.96
C HIS A 249 2.59 12.29 10.24
N ASP A 250 1.66 12.98 10.92
CA ASP A 250 0.98 14.15 10.37
C ASP A 250 1.97 15.29 10.07
N TYR A 251 2.99 15.47 10.91
CA TYR A 251 4.08 16.42 10.69
C TYR A 251 5.04 16.00 9.59
N LEU A 252 5.41 14.72 9.52
CA LEU A 252 6.24 14.18 8.43
C LEU A 252 5.50 14.25 7.08
N GLY A 253 4.17 14.26 7.06
CA GLY A 253 3.38 14.51 5.86
C GLY A 253 3.47 15.96 5.35
N GLN A 254 3.83 16.91 6.22
CA GLN A 254 3.98 18.32 5.92
C GLN A 254 5.45 18.61 5.62
N THR A 255 5.81 18.66 4.34
CA THR A 255 7.21 18.78 3.85
C THR A 255 7.80 20.18 4.06
N ASN A 256 7.82 20.68 5.30
CA ASN A 256 8.37 21.98 5.69
C ASN A 256 9.22 21.88 6.97
N ILE A 257 10.09 22.88 7.18
CA ILE A 257 11.11 22.90 8.25
C ILE A 257 10.49 22.93 9.65
N GLU A 258 9.35 23.59 9.83
CA GLU A 258 8.67 23.77 11.11
C GLU A 258 8.00 22.47 11.55
N SER A 259 7.22 21.84 10.67
CA SER A 259 6.63 20.52 10.93
C SER A 259 7.69 19.44 11.15
N ASN A 260 8.75 19.42 10.35
CA ASN A 260 9.84 18.47 10.56
C ASN A 260 10.58 18.69 11.90
N PHE A 261 10.66 19.92 12.40
CA PHE A 261 11.21 20.19 13.73
C PHE A 261 10.32 19.59 14.83
N GLU A 262 9.00 19.78 14.75
CA GLU A 262 8.05 19.15 15.67
C GLU A 262 8.13 17.61 15.62
N ALA A 263 8.29 17.03 14.43
CA ALA A 263 8.49 15.58 14.27
C ALA A 263 9.78 15.09 14.96
N LEU A 264 10.88 15.83 14.86
CA LEU A 264 12.14 15.49 15.55
C LEU A 264 12.00 15.54 17.07
N VAL A 265 11.38 16.59 17.60
CA VAL A 265 11.17 16.76 19.05
C VAL A 265 10.34 15.62 19.61
N LEU A 266 9.17 15.35 19.02
CA LEU A 266 8.29 14.29 19.47
C LEU A 266 8.92 12.89 19.30
N SER A 267 9.71 12.67 18.25
CA SER A 267 10.45 11.40 18.08
C SER A 267 11.52 11.22 19.15
N GLN A 268 12.21 12.30 19.55
CA GLN A 268 13.17 12.27 20.66
C GLN A 268 12.49 12.03 22.01
N GLU A 269 11.29 12.56 22.21
CA GLU A 269 10.49 12.28 23.41
C GLU A 269 10.09 10.79 23.50
N LEU A 270 9.66 10.19 22.39
CA LEU A 270 9.39 8.74 22.33
C LEU A 270 10.65 7.91 22.60
N MET A 271 11.80 8.35 22.07
CA MET A 271 13.09 7.70 22.33
C MET A 271 13.57 7.84 23.78
N ALA A 272 13.24 8.95 24.45
CA ALA A 272 13.49 9.13 25.88
C ALA A 272 12.56 8.26 26.75
N PHE A 273 11.35 7.97 26.24
CA PHE A 273 10.39 7.06 26.88
C PHE A 273 10.83 5.59 26.77
N ASP A 274 11.11 5.09 25.55
CA ASP A 274 11.65 3.75 25.33
C ASP A 274 12.59 3.69 24.11
N SER A 275 13.88 3.83 24.37
CA SER A 275 14.92 3.78 23.34
C SER A 275 15.16 2.39 22.71
N THR A 276 14.52 1.34 23.23
CA THR A 276 14.63 -0.04 22.70
C THR A 276 13.53 -0.38 21.71
N GLN A 277 12.57 0.54 21.51
CA GLN A 277 11.45 0.33 20.62
C GLN A 277 11.80 0.73 19.18
N GLY A 278 11.90 -0.26 18.30
CA GLY A 278 12.17 -0.10 16.86
C GLY A 278 11.28 0.93 16.17
N ASP A 279 10.00 1.00 16.51
CA ASP A 279 9.08 1.99 15.92
C ASP A 279 9.46 3.44 16.29
N PHE A 280 9.91 3.69 17.51
CA PHE A 280 10.35 5.02 17.94
C PHE A 280 11.68 5.41 17.30
N ILE A 281 12.59 4.43 17.20
CA ILE A 281 13.87 4.59 16.52
C ILE A 281 13.65 4.92 15.03
N ALA A 282 12.69 4.24 14.38
CA ALA A 282 12.36 4.47 12.99
C ALA A 282 11.76 5.86 12.76
N LEU A 283 10.87 6.34 13.63
CA LEU A 283 10.30 7.69 13.54
C LEU A 283 11.36 8.78 13.66
N LEU A 284 12.37 8.58 14.53
CA LEU A 284 13.52 9.48 14.62
C LEU A 284 14.37 9.46 13.34
N GLY A 285 14.65 8.27 12.79
CA GLY A 285 15.38 8.10 11.53
C GLY A 285 14.68 8.75 10.34
N LEU A 286 13.35 8.60 10.23
CA LEU A 286 12.53 9.26 9.20
C LEU A 286 12.52 10.78 9.37
N SER A 287 12.49 11.28 10.61
CA SER A 287 12.57 12.71 10.90
C SER A 287 13.91 13.30 10.48
N TYR A 288 15.02 12.59 10.70
CA TYR A 288 16.34 12.97 10.18
C TYR A 288 16.43 12.88 8.67
N ALA A 289 15.84 11.86 8.03
CA ALA A 289 15.81 11.73 6.58
C ALA A 289 15.06 12.89 5.93
N GLN A 290 13.89 13.26 6.47
CA GLN A 290 13.16 14.43 6.00
C GLN A 290 13.92 15.73 6.31
N ARG A 291 14.61 15.84 7.46
CA ARG A 291 15.46 17.00 7.79
C ARG A 291 16.60 17.15 6.80
N TYR A 292 17.21 16.04 6.37
CA TYR A 292 18.23 16.01 5.31
C TYR A 292 17.67 16.57 3.99
N LEU A 293 16.48 16.11 3.58
CA LEU A 293 15.81 16.59 2.37
C LEU A 293 15.47 18.08 2.45
N LEU A 294 15.03 18.57 3.61
CA LEU A 294 14.69 19.98 3.84
C LEU A 294 15.91 20.89 3.96
N ASN A 295 17.05 20.38 4.42
CA ASN A 295 18.30 21.13 4.60
C ASN A 295 19.31 20.93 3.46
N LYS A 296 18.83 20.70 2.24
CA LYS A 296 19.68 20.57 1.02
C LYS A 296 20.83 19.57 1.15
N GLY A 297 20.60 18.47 1.87
CA GLY A 297 21.50 17.33 1.83
C GLY A 297 22.72 17.37 2.75
N ASN A 298 22.61 17.95 3.95
CA ASN A 298 23.68 17.89 4.96
C ASN A 298 24.04 16.42 5.29
N GLY A 299 25.25 15.99 4.90
CA GLY A 299 25.71 14.60 5.04
C GLY A 299 25.58 14.02 6.45
N GLN A 300 25.79 14.84 7.48
CA GLN A 300 25.62 14.40 8.87
C GLN A 300 24.18 13.98 9.18
N LEU A 301 23.18 14.67 8.62
CA LEU A 301 21.77 14.30 8.80
C LEU A 301 21.41 13.00 8.06
N MET A 302 22.10 12.71 6.95
CA MET A 302 21.96 11.43 6.26
C MET A 302 22.55 10.29 7.10
N ASP A 303 23.73 10.51 7.68
CA ASP A 303 24.39 9.52 8.52
C ASP A 303 23.53 9.18 9.76
N GLU A 304 22.95 10.20 10.41
CA GLU A 304 22.00 10.00 11.51
C GLU A 304 20.74 9.25 11.04
N ALA A 305 20.17 9.63 9.89
CA ALA A 305 19.00 8.95 9.34
C ALA A 305 19.28 7.46 9.07
N ILE A 306 20.40 7.14 8.43
CA ILE A 306 20.82 5.77 8.15
C ILE A 306 21.09 5.03 9.46
N HIS A 307 21.81 5.64 10.40
CA HIS A 307 22.12 5.05 11.70
C HIS A 307 20.84 4.59 12.42
N TYR A 308 19.86 5.48 12.56
CA TYR A 308 18.61 5.16 13.25
C TYR A 308 17.73 4.19 12.46
N LEU A 309 17.64 4.32 11.13
CA LEU A 309 16.84 3.38 10.34
C LEU A 309 17.42 1.95 10.37
N VAL A 310 18.74 1.80 10.29
CA VAL A 310 19.39 0.48 10.45
C VAL A 310 19.16 -0.05 11.87
N LYS A 311 19.39 0.79 12.89
CA LYS A 311 19.19 0.40 14.30
C LYS A 311 17.74 -0.01 14.59
N SER A 312 16.75 0.61 13.93
CA SER A 312 15.33 0.26 14.13
C SER A 312 15.01 -1.18 13.74
N ASN A 313 15.68 -1.72 12.70
CA ASN A 313 15.50 -3.10 12.24
C ASN A 313 16.08 -4.14 13.21
N GLU A 314 17.00 -3.72 14.08
CA GLU A 314 17.63 -4.58 15.10
C GLU A 314 16.81 -4.64 16.41
N ASN A 315 15.73 -3.86 16.52
CA ASN A 315 14.99 -3.64 17.75
C ASN A 315 13.50 -4.07 17.65
N PRO A 316 12.88 -4.54 18.76
CA PRO A 316 11.49 -4.98 18.76
C PRO A 316 10.52 -3.83 18.41
N THR A 317 9.36 -4.12 17.81
CA THR A 317 8.32 -3.13 17.46
C THR A 317 7.13 -3.20 18.42
N ILE A 318 6.38 -2.11 18.59
CA ILE A 318 5.32 -1.98 19.59
C ILE A 318 4.32 -3.12 19.37
N ASN A 319 4.01 -3.84 20.45
CA ASN A 319 3.01 -4.88 20.43
C ASN A 319 1.65 -4.21 20.70
N LYS A 320 0.72 -4.23 19.74
CA LYS A 320 -0.58 -3.53 19.83
C LYS A 320 -1.59 -4.19 20.78
N ASP A 321 -1.13 -5.09 21.64
CA ASP A 321 -1.95 -5.89 22.56
C ASP A 321 -1.74 -5.52 24.06
N GLN A 322 -1.23 -4.32 24.36
CA GLN A 322 -1.17 -3.75 25.73
C GLN A 322 -1.76 -2.34 25.80
#